data_AF-A0A6A6X8C3-F1
#
_entry.id   AF-A0A6A6X8C3-F1
#
_cell.length_a   1.000
_cell.length_b   1.000
_cell.length_c   1.000
_cell.angle_alpha   90.00
_cell.angle_beta   90.00
_cell.angle_gamma   90.00
#
_symmetry.space_group_name_H-M   'P 1'
#
loop_
_entity.id
_entity.type
_entity.pdbx_description
1 polymer ?
#
loop_
_entity_poly.entity_id
_entity_poly.type
_entity_poly.pdbx_seq_one_letter_code
_entity_poly.pdbx_strand_id
1 'polypeptide(L)'
;MHLKHKSTSNRLSKIFKSGSKKSDGVPRLPTPPPGDIPTSRTKNQKATKEEIRDLRELIRYRYALDVEIWNLRDVQDFNRDVVREKMRKSTAALGKIKRIVDNLDDRSYFSSDAEYEKLRQIKFRVSEGGKRDWDRNPPWEEHEEDVARPMRYDYSVTGAVSMVRPFELDSVSSHGTVSFVSSSTLS
;
A
#
# COMPACT_ATOMS: atom_id res chain seq x y z
N MET A 1 58.59 7.58 -32.94
CA MET A 1 57.66 6.46 -33.16
C MET A 1 56.24 7.04 -33.21
N HIS A 2 55.63 7.09 -34.39
CA HIS A 2 54.34 7.76 -34.65
C HIS A 2 53.21 6.72 -34.68
N LEU A 3 52.33 6.71 -33.67
CA LEU A 3 51.15 5.85 -33.64
C LEU A 3 49.99 6.55 -34.35
N LYS A 4 49.63 6.05 -35.54
CA LYS A 4 48.49 6.52 -36.34
C LYS A 4 47.18 5.97 -35.76
N HIS A 5 46.34 6.84 -35.22
CA HIS A 5 44.95 6.52 -34.91
C HIS A 5 44.15 6.36 -36.21
N LYS A 6 43.64 5.15 -36.47
CA LYS A 6 42.66 4.90 -37.54
C LYS A 6 41.26 5.13 -36.97
N SER A 7 40.67 6.25 -37.38
CA SER A 7 39.25 6.57 -37.23
C SER A 7 38.43 5.63 -38.11
N THR A 8 37.62 4.76 -37.52
CA THR A 8 36.60 3.97 -38.21
C THR A 8 35.23 4.54 -37.86
N SER A 9 34.80 5.52 -38.66
CA SER A 9 33.43 5.99 -38.70
C SER A 9 32.69 5.37 -39.89
N ASN A 10 31.38 5.24 -39.75
CA ASN A 10 30.39 5.04 -40.80
C ASN A 10 30.32 3.69 -41.52
N ARG A 11 29.41 2.83 -41.06
CA ARG A 11 28.40 2.16 -41.90
C ARG A 11 27.56 1.24 -41.02
N LEU A 12 26.32 1.62 -40.72
CA LEU A 12 25.19 0.69 -40.46
C LEU A 12 23.85 1.39 -40.16
N SER A 13 23.60 2.58 -40.74
CA SER A 13 22.25 3.19 -40.74
C SER A 13 21.60 3.00 -42.11
N LYS A 14 21.31 1.75 -42.45
CA LYS A 14 20.52 1.42 -43.63
C LYS A 14 19.48 0.35 -43.29
N ILE A 15 18.23 0.73 -43.55
CA ILE A 15 17.11 -0.16 -43.88
C ILE A 15 16.36 -0.72 -42.66
N PHE A 16 15.56 0.14 -42.03
CA PHE A 16 14.22 -0.25 -41.60
C PHE A 16 13.24 0.81 -42.08
N LYS A 17 12.77 0.67 -43.33
CA LYS A 17 11.55 1.33 -43.79
C LYS A 17 10.39 0.59 -43.11
N SER A 18 9.88 1.14 -42.01
CA SER A 18 8.62 0.70 -41.40
C SER A 18 7.47 1.03 -42.34
N GLY A 19 7.17 0.09 -43.24
CA GLY A 19 5.94 0.11 -44.01
C GLY A 19 4.76 0.01 -43.04
N SER A 20 4.09 1.14 -42.82
CA SER A 20 2.79 1.19 -42.13
C SER A 20 1.76 0.49 -43.03
N LYS A 21 1.67 -0.83 -42.90
CA LYS A 21 0.59 -1.63 -43.50
C LYS A 21 -0.71 -1.15 -42.88
N LYS A 22 -1.60 -0.56 -43.69
CA LYS A 22 -3.03 -0.48 -43.39
C LYS A 22 -3.49 -1.91 -43.14
N SER A 23 -3.71 -2.26 -41.87
CA SER A 23 -4.29 -3.53 -41.48
C SER A 23 -5.76 -3.50 -41.85
N ASP A 24 -6.10 -4.12 -42.97
CA ASP A 24 -7.47 -4.44 -43.35
C ASP A 24 -8.11 -5.27 -42.23
N GLY A 25 -9.18 -4.74 -41.63
CA GLY A 25 -10.35 -5.51 -41.20
C GLY A 25 -10.18 -6.68 -40.22
N VAL A 26 -9.08 -6.84 -39.49
CA VAL A 26 -9.06 -7.83 -38.39
C VAL A 26 -10.03 -7.32 -37.32
N PRO A 27 -11.07 -8.10 -36.92
CA PRO A 27 -11.91 -7.76 -35.79
C PRO A 27 -11.00 -7.55 -34.60
N ARG A 28 -10.81 -6.30 -34.17
CA ARG A 28 -10.00 -5.99 -33.01
C ARG A 28 -10.68 -6.72 -31.86
N LEU A 29 -10.04 -7.77 -31.36
CA LEU A 29 -10.40 -8.36 -30.08
C LEU A 29 -10.53 -7.20 -29.10
N PRO A 30 -11.61 -7.15 -28.30
CA PRO A 30 -11.78 -6.09 -27.31
C PRO A 30 -10.48 -6.01 -26.53
N THR A 31 -9.79 -4.88 -26.62
CA THR A 31 -8.60 -4.64 -25.82
C THR A 31 -9.00 -4.95 -24.39
N PRO A 32 -8.29 -5.88 -23.71
CA PRO A 32 -8.63 -6.22 -22.34
C PRO A 32 -8.75 -4.90 -21.58
N PRO A 33 -9.85 -4.71 -20.82
CA PRO A 33 -10.05 -3.47 -20.08
C PRO A 33 -8.76 -3.19 -19.31
N PRO A 34 -8.21 -1.96 -19.35
CA PRO A 34 -6.93 -1.65 -18.73
C PRO A 34 -6.94 -2.10 -17.26
N GLY A 35 -6.35 -3.26 -16.99
CA GLY A 35 -6.76 -4.07 -15.83
C GLY A 35 -6.42 -3.47 -14.47
N ASP A 36 -5.55 -2.45 -14.47
CA ASP A 36 -5.06 -1.81 -13.25
C ASP A 36 -4.85 -0.29 -13.40
N ILE A 37 -5.38 0.34 -14.45
CA ILE A 37 -5.33 1.81 -14.57
C ILE A 37 -6.54 2.35 -13.80
N PRO A 38 -6.35 3.09 -12.69
CA PRO A 38 -7.46 3.71 -12.00
C PRO A 38 -8.15 4.66 -12.98
N THR A 39 -9.45 4.49 -13.18
CA THR A 39 -10.24 5.44 -13.97
C THR A 39 -10.13 6.81 -13.30
N SER A 40 -9.70 7.83 -14.05
CA SER A 40 -9.65 9.19 -13.52
C SER A 40 -11.05 9.62 -13.11
N ARG A 41 -11.23 9.98 -11.83
CA ARG A 41 -12.53 10.42 -11.33
C ARG A 41 -12.92 11.76 -11.91
N THR A 42 -14.21 11.94 -12.15
CA THR A 42 -14.76 13.27 -12.47
C THR A 42 -14.73 14.15 -11.22
N LYS A 43 -14.48 15.45 -11.43
CA LYS A 43 -14.52 16.46 -10.36
C LYS A 43 -15.93 16.39 -9.73
N ASN A 44 -16.01 16.18 -8.41
CA ASN A 44 -17.22 15.98 -7.59
C ASN A 44 -17.70 14.54 -7.34
N GLN A 45 -17.05 13.50 -7.88
CA GLN A 45 -17.42 12.12 -7.56
C GLN A 45 -16.89 11.72 -6.17
N LYS A 46 -17.80 11.50 -5.21
CA LYS A 46 -17.44 11.01 -3.87
C LYS A 46 -16.93 9.58 -3.92
N ALA A 47 -16.02 9.22 -3.00
CA ALA A 47 -15.57 7.85 -2.83
C ALA A 47 -16.74 6.95 -2.43
N THR A 48 -16.94 5.86 -3.16
CA THR A 48 -18.00 4.91 -2.85
C THR A 48 -17.57 4.01 -1.69
N LYS A 49 -18.56 3.46 -0.97
CA LYS A 49 -18.28 2.55 0.15
C LYS A 49 -17.61 1.27 -0.32
N GLU A 50 -17.93 0.86 -1.53
CA GLU A 50 -17.38 -0.32 -2.22
C GLU A 50 -15.88 -0.14 -2.44
N GLU A 51 -15.43 1.02 -2.92
CA GLU A 51 -14.01 1.28 -3.15
C GLU A 51 -13.19 1.25 -1.85
N ILE A 52 -13.74 1.80 -0.76
CA ILE A 52 -13.11 1.76 0.56
C ILE A 52 -13.04 0.32 1.08
N ARG A 53 -14.09 -0.47 0.87
CA ARG A 53 -14.11 -1.89 1.23
C ARG A 53 -13.06 -2.67 0.43
N ASP A 54 -12.99 -2.42 -0.87
CA ASP A 54 -12.04 -3.10 -1.76
C ASP A 54 -10.59 -2.75 -1.40
N LEU A 55 -10.32 -1.49 -1.02
CA LEU A 55 -9.03 -1.07 -0.49
C LEU A 55 -8.67 -1.84 0.80
N ARG A 56 -9.63 -2.01 1.73
CA ARG A 56 -9.42 -2.76 2.98
C ARG A 56 -9.13 -4.23 2.70
N GLU A 57 -9.87 -4.86 1.80
CA GLU A 57 -9.63 -6.25 1.41
C GLU A 57 -8.28 -6.42 0.72
N LEU A 58 -7.86 -5.45 -0.11
CA LEU A 58 -6.56 -5.48 -0.75
C LEU A 58 -5.41 -5.36 0.26
N ILE A 59 -5.56 -4.53 1.31
CA ILE A 59 -4.59 -4.44 2.42
C ILE A 59 -4.50 -5.76 3.18
N ARG A 60 -5.66 -6.37 3.51
CA ARG A 60 -5.71 -7.68 4.17
C ARG A 60 -5.05 -8.77 3.34
N TYR A 61 -5.36 -8.80 2.04
CA TYR A 61 -4.78 -9.73 1.09
C TYR A 61 -3.26 -9.62 1.03
N ARG A 62 -2.73 -8.40 0.93
CA ARG A 62 -1.28 -8.17 0.97
C ARG A 62 -0.65 -8.68 2.28
N TYR A 63 -1.27 -8.37 3.43
CA TYR A 63 -0.77 -8.84 4.72
C TYR A 63 -0.76 -10.36 4.83
N ALA A 64 -1.82 -11.03 4.35
CA ALA A 64 -1.87 -12.49 4.30
C ALA A 64 -0.72 -13.07 3.47
N LEU A 65 -0.44 -12.49 2.29
CA LEU A 65 0.71 -12.89 1.48
C LEU A 65 2.05 -12.65 2.19
N ASP A 66 2.23 -11.50 2.85
CA ASP A 66 3.46 -11.19 3.59
C ASP A 66 3.71 -12.23 4.70
N VAL A 67 2.66 -12.63 5.44
CA VAL A 67 2.74 -13.69 6.46
C VAL A 67 3.07 -15.05 5.84
N GLU A 68 2.42 -15.41 4.73
CA GLU A 68 2.71 -16.66 4.02
C GLU A 68 4.15 -16.73 3.51
N ILE A 69 4.67 -15.63 2.93
CA ILE A 69 6.05 -15.55 2.45
C ILE A 69 7.03 -15.68 3.63
N TRP A 70 6.76 -14.99 4.74
CA TRP A 70 7.60 -15.06 5.94
C TRP A 70 7.66 -16.46 6.56
N ASN A 71 6.54 -17.17 6.56
CA ASN A 71 6.47 -18.56 7.03
C ASN A 71 7.25 -19.53 6.12
N LEU A 72 7.57 -19.12 4.89
CA LEU A 72 8.28 -19.91 3.88
C LEU A 72 9.73 -19.44 3.68
N ARG A 73 10.33 -18.79 4.68
CA ARG A 73 11.73 -18.31 4.60
C ARG A 73 12.78 -19.43 4.50
N ASP A 74 12.52 -20.57 5.17
CA ASP A 74 13.44 -21.71 5.24
C ASP A 74 13.09 -22.80 4.19
N VAL A 75 12.55 -22.37 3.05
CA VAL A 75 12.03 -23.29 2.03
C VAL A 75 13.15 -23.90 1.17
N GLN A 76 13.03 -25.18 0.84
CA GLN A 76 13.94 -25.85 -0.10
C GLN A 76 13.84 -25.24 -1.51
N ASP A 77 14.94 -25.32 -2.27
CA ASP A 77 15.11 -24.66 -3.57
C ASP A 77 13.97 -24.94 -4.56
N PHE A 78 13.47 -26.18 -4.62
CA PHE A 78 12.42 -26.57 -5.55
C PHE A 78 11.06 -25.87 -5.28
N ASN A 79 10.83 -25.39 -4.07
CA ASN A 79 9.60 -24.68 -3.69
C ASN A 79 9.74 -23.16 -3.80
N ARG A 80 10.95 -22.63 -4.09
CA ARG A 80 11.18 -21.18 -4.19
C ARG A 80 10.36 -20.54 -5.30
N ASP A 81 10.04 -21.28 -6.37
CA ASP A 81 9.21 -20.76 -7.47
C ASP A 81 7.79 -20.42 -7.00
N VAL A 82 7.22 -21.24 -6.12
CA VAL A 82 5.90 -20.98 -5.51
C VAL A 82 5.95 -19.73 -4.64
N VAL A 83 7.02 -19.57 -3.85
CA VAL A 83 7.22 -18.38 -3.01
C VAL A 83 7.43 -17.14 -3.87
N ARG A 84 8.22 -17.22 -4.95
CA ARG A 84 8.45 -16.11 -5.88
C ARG A 84 7.15 -15.60 -6.51
N GLU A 85 6.23 -16.50 -6.87
CA GLU A 85 4.93 -16.09 -7.37
C GLU A 85 4.09 -15.36 -6.31
N LYS A 86 4.16 -15.77 -5.03
CA LYS A 86 3.52 -15.05 -3.92
C LYS A 86 4.14 -13.67 -3.70
N MET A 87 5.47 -13.58 -3.78
CA MET A 87 6.20 -12.30 -3.68
C MET A 87 5.76 -11.34 -4.77
N ARG A 88 5.70 -11.80 -6.03
CA ARG A 88 5.20 -11.01 -7.17
C ARG A 88 3.78 -10.49 -6.93
N LYS A 89 2.90 -11.34 -6.41
CA LYS A 89 1.52 -10.95 -6.04
C LYS A 89 1.50 -9.92 -4.92
N SER A 90 2.33 -10.06 -3.88
CA SER A 90 2.41 -9.08 -2.79
C SER A 90 2.90 -7.72 -3.29
N THR A 91 3.95 -7.70 -4.12
CA THR A 91 4.46 -6.46 -4.75
C THR A 91 3.42 -5.81 -5.65
N ALA A 92 2.71 -6.59 -6.48
CA ALA A 92 1.62 -6.09 -7.31
C ALA A 92 0.48 -5.50 -6.46
N ALA A 93 0.09 -6.18 -5.37
CA ALA A 93 -0.92 -5.70 -4.44
C ALA A 93 -0.51 -4.38 -3.78
N LEU A 94 0.75 -4.25 -3.33
CA LEU A 94 1.27 -2.99 -2.79
C LEU A 94 1.21 -1.85 -3.80
N GLY A 95 1.63 -2.11 -5.04
CA GLY A 95 1.54 -1.13 -6.13
C GLY A 95 0.10 -0.68 -6.38
N LYS A 96 -0.85 -1.61 -6.36
CA LYS A 96 -2.29 -1.32 -6.51
C LYS A 96 -2.84 -0.52 -5.33
N ILE A 97 -2.47 -0.86 -4.09
CA ILE A 97 -2.85 -0.07 -2.89
C ILE A 97 -2.35 1.36 -3.02
N LYS A 98 -1.07 1.58 -3.38
CA LYS A 98 -0.49 2.91 -3.56
C LYS A 98 -1.29 3.74 -4.57
N ARG A 99 -1.55 3.18 -5.76
CA ARG A 99 -2.33 3.86 -6.82
C ARG A 99 -3.74 4.22 -6.37
N ILE A 100 -4.44 3.33 -5.67
CA ILE A 100 -5.80 3.60 -5.17
C ILE A 100 -5.77 4.73 -4.15
N VAL A 101 -4.83 4.67 -3.20
CA VAL A 101 -4.69 5.69 -2.16
C VAL A 101 -4.32 7.05 -2.77
N ASP A 102 -3.43 7.08 -3.76
CA ASP A 102 -3.08 8.31 -4.47
C ASP A 102 -4.24 8.87 -5.29
N ASN A 103 -5.05 8.02 -5.92
CA ASN A 103 -6.28 8.46 -6.60
C ASN A 103 -7.35 8.95 -5.63
N LEU A 104 -7.29 8.54 -4.36
CA LEU A 104 -8.21 8.98 -3.31
C LEU A 104 -7.70 10.22 -2.55
N ASP A 105 -6.49 10.72 -2.79
CA ASP A 105 -5.84 11.79 -2.02
C ASP A 105 -6.35 13.20 -2.34
N ASP A 106 -7.67 13.35 -2.51
CA ASP A 106 -8.34 14.64 -2.62
C ASP A 106 -9.43 14.73 -1.54
N ARG A 107 -9.38 15.81 -0.75
CA ARG A 107 -10.37 16.12 0.28
C ARG A 107 -11.78 16.16 -0.28
N SER A 108 -11.94 16.59 -1.55
CA SER A 108 -13.22 16.71 -2.23
C SER A 108 -13.98 15.38 -2.36
N TYR A 109 -13.29 14.24 -2.28
CA TYR A 109 -13.91 12.91 -2.40
C TYR A 109 -14.59 12.40 -1.13
N PHE A 110 -14.42 13.09 0.00
CA PHE A 110 -14.94 12.66 1.30
C PHE A 110 -16.06 13.58 1.79
N SER A 111 -16.91 13.03 2.66
CA SER A 111 -18.00 13.79 3.29
C SER A 111 -17.57 14.40 4.63
N SER A 112 -16.69 13.73 5.36
CA SER A 112 -16.21 14.17 6.69
C SER A 112 -14.68 14.26 6.73
N ASP A 113 -14.14 15.21 7.51
CA ASP A 113 -12.69 15.38 7.71
C ASP A 113 -12.08 14.15 8.36
N ALA A 114 -12.83 13.49 9.25
CA ALA A 114 -12.40 12.29 9.94
C ALA A 114 -12.15 11.11 8.98
N GLU A 115 -12.91 11.01 7.89
CA GLU A 115 -12.70 9.96 6.87
C GLU A 115 -11.45 10.22 6.04
N TYR A 116 -11.25 11.48 5.66
CA TYR A 116 -10.06 11.89 4.91
C TYR A 116 -8.78 11.74 5.75
N GLU A 117 -8.82 12.06 7.04
CA GLU A 117 -7.68 11.88 7.92
C GLU A 117 -7.31 10.40 8.09
N LYS A 118 -8.30 9.49 8.13
CA LYS A 118 -8.03 8.04 8.10
C LYS A 118 -7.33 7.62 6.80
N LEU A 119 -7.75 8.17 5.65
CA LEU A 119 -7.06 7.90 4.38
C LEU A 119 -5.61 8.41 4.43
N ARG A 120 -5.36 9.62 4.96
CA ARG A 120 -4.01 10.17 5.11
C ARG A 120 -3.12 9.30 5.99
N GLN A 121 -3.66 8.76 7.10
CA GLN A 121 -2.92 7.80 7.94
C GLN A 121 -2.58 6.52 7.17
N ILE A 122 -3.50 6.01 6.36
CA ILE A 122 -3.24 4.86 5.48
C ILE A 122 -2.15 5.22 4.47
N LYS A 123 -2.24 6.38 3.79
CA LYS A 123 -1.24 6.86 2.83
C LYS A 123 0.13 6.98 3.45
N PHE A 124 0.22 7.60 4.63
CA PHE A 124 1.45 7.71 5.40
C PHE A 124 2.03 6.33 5.66
N ARG A 125 1.27 5.41 6.27
CA ARG A 125 1.74 4.04 6.55
C ARG A 125 2.08 3.26 5.28
N VAL A 126 1.44 3.51 4.15
CA VAL A 126 1.71 2.82 2.87
C VAL A 126 2.98 3.35 2.20
N SER A 127 3.26 4.63 2.38
CA SER A 127 4.39 5.34 1.78
C SER A 127 5.63 5.32 2.66
N GLU A 128 5.45 5.15 3.98
CA GLU A 128 6.52 5.00 4.95
C GLU A 128 7.43 3.85 4.50
N GLY A 129 8.72 4.18 4.35
CA GLY A 129 9.75 3.26 3.93
C GLY A 129 9.96 2.13 4.95
N GLY A 130 10.83 1.18 4.63
CA GLY A 130 11.10 0.04 5.50
C GLY A 130 10.11 -1.12 5.35
N LYS A 131 9.10 -0.99 4.48
CA LYS A 131 8.37 -2.16 3.99
C LYS A 131 9.29 -2.97 3.10
N ARG A 132 9.47 -4.24 3.46
CA ARG A 132 10.28 -5.19 2.67
C ARG A 132 9.71 -5.28 1.26
N ASP A 133 10.53 -4.93 0.28
CA ASP A 133 10.25 -5.24 -1.12
C ASP A 133 10.73 -6.65 -1.36
N TRP A 134 9.80 -7.61 -1.33
CA TRP A 134 10.13 -9.03 -1.47
C TRP A 134 10.87 -9.32 -2.77
N ASP A 135 10.52 -8.62 -3.86
CA ASP A 135 11.15 -8.86 -5.17
C ASP A 135 12.64 -8.55 -5.16
N ARG A 136 13.07 -7.61 -4.30
CA ARG A 136 14.47 -7.21 -4.13
C ARG A 136 15.17 -7.88 -2.95
N ASN A 137 14.41 -8.30 -1.95
CA ASN A 137 14.92 -8.85 -0.69
C ASN A 137 14.14 -10.14 -0.37
N PRO A 138 14.44 -11.25 -1.06
CA PRO A 138 13.75 -12.51 -0.84
C PRO A 138 13.99 -13.04 0.58
N PRO A 139 13.07 -13.86 1.12
CA PRO A 139 13.13 -14.29 2.52
C PRO A 139 14.27 -15.29 2.81
N TRP A 140 14.87 -15.91 1.78
CA TRP A 140 16.00 -16.84 1.91
C TRP A 140 17.37 -16.16 1.76
N GLU A 141 17.43 -14.86 1.44
CA GLU A 141 18.66 -14.09 1.50
C GLU A 141 18.74 -13.45 2.89
N GLU A 142 19.63 -13.98 3.73
CA GLU A 142 19.98 -13.34 5.00
C GLU A 142 20.70 -12.03 4.69
N HIS A 143 19.98 -10.93 4.78
CA HIS A 143 20.60 -9.61 4.68
C HIS A 143 21.21 -9.27 6.04
N GLU A 144 22.51 -8.98 6.05
CA GLU A 144 23.24 -8.54 7.24
C GLU A 144 22.55 -7.37 7.97
N GLU A 145 21.76 -6.54 7.27
CA GLU A 145 20.98 -5.47 7.90
C GLU A 145 19.93 -5.94 8.92
N ASP A 146 19.37 -7.15 8.77
CA ASP A 146 18.45 -7.74 9.73
C ASP A 146 19.19 -8.34 10.95
N VAL A 147 20.44 -8.76 10.75
CA VAL A 147 21.29 -9.39 11.78
C VAL A 147 22.10 -8.33 12.56
N ALA A 148 22.43 -7.21 11.89
CA ALA A 148 23.35 -6.18 12.36
C ALA A 148 22.65 -4.88 12.81
N ARG A 149 21.32 -4.80 12.75
CA ARG A 149 20.61 -3.93 13.70
C ARG A 149 20.52 -4.74 14.99
N PRO A 150 21.43 -4.55 15.98
CA PRO A 150 21.07 -4.93 17.34
C PRO A 150 19.73 -4.26 17.54
N MET A 151 18.71 -5.07 17.76
CA MET A 151 17.38 -4.62 18.10
C MET A 151 17.63 -3.60 19.20
N ARG A 152 17.60 -2.30 18.85
CA ARG A 152 17.59 -1.23 19.82
C ARG A 152 16.22 -1.41 20.40
N TYR A 153 16.13 -2.33 21.35
CA TYR A 153 15.23 -2.19 22.45
C TYR A 153 15.73 -0.93 23.16
N ASP A 154 15.29 0.21 22.67
CA ASP A 154 14.93 1.34 23.51
C ASP A 154 13.76 0.95 24.43
N TYR A 155 13.85 -0.22 25.07
CA TYR A 155 13.40 -0.41 26.43
C TYR A 155 14.32 0.45 27.29
N SER A 156 14.08 1.75 27.29
CA SER A 156 14.28 2.53 28.49
C SER A 156 13.30 2.03 29.55
N VAL A 157 13.57 0.84 30.10
CA VAL A 157 13.19 0.44 31.47
C VAL A 157 14.07 1.23 32.44
N THR A 158 14.09 2.54 32.25
CA THR A 158 14.51 3.56 33.20
C THR A 158 13.56 4.74 33.00
N GLY A 159 12.29 4.47 32.70
CA GLY A 159 11.22 5.30 33.21
C GLY A 159 11.29 5.20 34.71
N ALA A 160 12.06 6.09 35.33
CA ALA A 160 11.85 6.48 36.71
C ALA A 160 10.34 6.58 36.91
N VAL A 161 9.82 5.78 37.83
CA VAL A 161 8.49 5.93 38.38
C VAL A 161 8.48 7.31 39.05
N SER A 162 8.26 8.35 38.24
CA SER A 162 7.72 9.59 38.72
C SER A 162 6.35 9.21 39.24
N MET A 163 6.25 9.09 40.56
CA MET A 163 5.02 9.04 41.32
C MET A 163 4.06 10.05 40.72
N VAL A 164 3.15 9.55 39.88
CA VAL A 164 1.95 10.29 39.50
C VAL A 164 1.23 10.52 40.82
N ARG A 165 1.13 11.81 41.16
CA ARG A 165 0.41 12.25 42.35
C ARG A 165 -0.98 11.60 42.35
N PRO A 166 -1.47 11.15 43.51
CA PRO A 166 -2.82 10.62 43.62
C PRO A 166 -3.79 11.64 43.00
N PHE A 167 -4.53 11.17 42.01
CA PHE A 167 -5.65 11.84 41.40
C PHE A 167 -6.66 12.10 42.53
N GLU A 168 -6.71 13.34 43.02
CA GLU A 168 -7.81 13.80 43.87
C GLU A 168 -9.10 13.63 43.06
N LEU A 169 -9.91 12.67 43.49
CA LEU A 169 -11.27 12.51 43.06
C LEU A 169 -12.06 13.70 43.62
N ASP A 170 -12.11 14.78 42.84
CA ASP A 170 -13.13 15.79 43.05
C ASP A 170 -14.49 15.13 42.86
N SER A 171 -15.14 14.98 44.00
CA SER A 171 -16.49 14.47 44.22
C SER A 171 -17.49 15.24 43.34
N VAL A 172 -17.83 14.68 42.19
CA VAL A 172 -18.89 15.23 41.33
C VAL A 172 -20.23 14.91 41.98
N SER A 173 -20.79 15.92 42.64
CA SER A 173 -22.11 15.92 43.27
C SER A 173 -23.19 15.48 42.27
N SER A 174 -23.76 14.30 42.52
CA SER A 174 -24.86 13.70 41.77
C SER A 174 -26.20 14.19 42.33
N HIS A 175 -26.75 15.26 41.74
CA HIS A 175 -28.17 15.59 41.85
C HIS A 175 -28.72 15.99 40.48
N GLY A 176 -29.03 14.99 39.66
CA GLY A 176 -29.81 15.15 38.43
C GLY A 176 -31.13 14.39 38.56
N THR A 177 -32.17 15.09 39.02
CA THR A 177 -33.54 14.59 39.12
C THR A 177 -34.10 14.31 37.72
N VAL A 178 -34.43 13.05 37.42
CA VAL A 178 -35.04 12.68 36.14
C VAL A 178 -36.56 12.66 36.33
N SER A 179 -37.25 13.66 35.79
CA SER A 179 -38.71 13.70 35.71
C SER A 179 -39.19 12.88 34.51
N PHE A 180 -39.78 11.72 34.81
CA PHE A 180 -40.43 10.85 33.83
C PHE A 180 -41.86 11.37 33.59
N VAL A 181 -42.11 11.96 32.41
CA VAL A 181 -43.45 12.37 32.00
C VAL A 181 -44.03 11.25 31.14
N SER A 182 -44.90 10.45 31.76
CA SER A 182 -45.68 9.41 31.08
C SER A 182 -46.89 10.08 30.42
N SER A 183 -46.88 10.18 29.09
CA SER A 183 -48.08 10.58 28.33
C SER A 183 -48.75 9.35 27.76
N SER A 184 -49.72 8.85 28.52
CA SER A 184 -50.78 7.97 28.03
C SER A 184 -51.75 8.79 27.17
N THR A 185 -51.97 8.36 25.94
CA THR A 185 -53.18 8.75 25.19
C THR A 185 -53.87 7.50 24.71
N LEU A 186 -55.06 7.30 25.29
CA LEU A 186 -56.07 6.29 24.98
C LEU A 186 -56.94 6.73 23.79
N SER A 187 -57.55 5.70 23.19
CA SER A 187 -58.71 5.66 22.29
C SER A 187 -58.51 6.05 20.83
#